data_AF-A0A149VV26-F1
#
_entry.id   AF-A0A149VV26-F1
#
_cell.length_a   1.000
_cell.length_b   1.000
_cell.length_c   1.000
_cell.angle_alpha   90.00
_cell.angle_beta   90.00
_cell.angle_gamma   90.00
#
_symmetry.space_group_name_H-M   'P 1'
#
loop_
_entity.id
_entity.type
_entity.pdbx_description
1 polymer ?
#
loop_
_entity_poly.entity_id
_entity_poly.type
_entity_poly.pdbx_seq_one_letter_code
_entity_poly.pdbx_strand_id
1 'polypeptide(L)' 'MMKLIDETVEAGARRHKACEILGLSLRTLQRWQIRPEDGRAEAVERDQSI' A
#
# COMPACT_ATOMS: atom_id res chain seq x y z
N MET A 1 3.32 3.64 -10.71
CA MET A 1 3.69 2.22 -10.55
C MET A 1 2.77 1.51 -9.58
N MET A 2 2.65 1.98 -8.32
CA MET A 2 1.73 1.42 -7.32
C MET A 2 0.26 1.33 -7.78
N LYS A 3 -0.26 2.44 -8.34
CA LYS A 3 -1.65 2.52 -8.82
C LYS A 3 -2.04 1.39 -9.78
N LEU A 4 -1.14 0.98 -10.67
CA LEU A 4 -1.44 -0.06 -11.66
C LEU A 4 -1.67 -1.42 -10.98
N ILE A 5 -0.90 -1.73 -9.93
CA ILE A 5 -1.08 -2.95 -9.14
C ILE A 5 -2.37 -2.86 -8.34
N ASP A 6 -2.64 -1.71 -7.70
CA ASP A 6 -3.87 -1.50 -6.93
C ASP A 6 -5.13 -1.61 -7.82
N GLU A 7 -5.15 -0.96 -8.98
CA GLU A 7 -6.27 -1.03 -9.95
C GLU A 7 -6.52 -2.46 -10.43
N THR A 8 -5.47 -3.23 -10.69
CA THR A 8 -5.60 -4.63 -11.14
C THR A 8 -6.15 -5.51 -10.01
N VAL A 9 -5.75 -5.23 -8.78
CA VAL A 9 -6.24 -5.94 -7.58
C VAL A 9 -7.68 -5.54 -7.25
N GLU A 10 -8.03 -4.27 -7.43
CA GLU A 10 -9.39 -3.73 -7.29
C GLU A 10 -10.35 -4.33 -8.33
N ALA A 11 -9.85 -4.58 -9.55
CA ALA A 11 -10.56 -5.34 -10.58
C ALA A 11 -10.71 -6.85 -10.26
N GLY A 12 -10.20 -7.31 -9.10
CA GLY A 12 -10.37 -8.68 -8.60
C GLY A 12 -9.18 -9.61 -8.86
N ALA A 13 -8.07 -9.12 -9.42
CA ALA A 13 -6.89 -9.94 -9.59
C ALA A 13 -6.19 -10.21 -8.26
N ARG A 14 -5.63 -11.40 -8.08
CA ARG A 14 -4.81 -11.70 -6.91
C ARG A 14 -3.51 -10.89 -6.96
N ARG A 15 -3.14 -10.24 -5.85
CA ARG A 15 -1.89 -9.45 -5.70
C ARG A 15 -0.64 -10.19 -6.22
N HIS A 16 -0.54 -11.49 -5.95
CA HIS A 16 0.56 -12.32 -6.45
C HIS A 16 0.66 -12.34 -7.98
N LYS A 17 -0.48 -12.47 -8.67
CA LYS A 17 -0.54 -12.53 -10.14
C LYS A 17 -0.25 -11.17 -10.78
N ALA A 18 -0.73 -10.09 -10.17
CA ALA A 18 -0.41 -8.73 -10.60
C ALA A 18 1.10 -8.44 -10.47
N CYS A 19 1.73 -8.88 -9.38
CA CYS A 19 3.18 -8.75 -9.18
C CYS A 19 3.97 -9.58 -10.21
N GLU A 20 3.56 -10.83 -10.46
CA GLU A 20 4.19 -11.75 -11.41
C GLU A 20 4.22 -11.19 -12.84
N ILE A 21 3.11 -10.61 -13.31
CA ILE A 21 3.02 -9.99 -14.64
C ILE A 21 3.98 -8.81 -14.79
N LEU A 22 4.20 -8.06 -13.72
CA LEU A 22 5.10 -6.91 -13.69
C LEU A 22 6.56 -7.29 -13.39
N GLY A 23 6.87 -8.58 -13.22
CA GLY A 23 8.20 -9.04 -12.83
C GLY A 23 8.62 -8.61 -11.42
N LEU A 24 7.65 -8.28 -10.57
CA LEU A 24 7.86 -7.83 -9.20
C LEU A 24 7.57 -8.96 -8.21
N SER A 25 8.31 -8.99 -7.10
CA SER A 25 8.00 -9.91 -6.00
C SER A 25 6.98 -9.29 -5.06
N LEU A 26 6.11 -10.12 -4.48
CA LEU A 26 5.13 -9.68 -3.47
C LEU A 26 5.80 -8.97 -2.28
N ARG A 27 7.00 -9.41 -1.91
CA ARG A 27 7.81 -8.78 -0.86
C ARG A 27 8.21 -7.34 -1.19
N THR A 28 8.47 -7.05 -2.48
CA THR A 28 8.78 -5.68 -2.94
C THR A 28 7.54 -4.80 -2.84
N LEU A 29 6.38 -5.32 -3.25
CA LEU A 29 5.10 -4.63 -3.08
C LEU A 29 4.81 -4.36 -1.60
N GLN A 30 4.92 -5.38 -0.74
CA GLN A 30 4.72 -5.26 0.70
C GLN A 30 5.67 -4.24 1.32
N ARG A 31 6.97 -4.25 0.98
CA ARG A 31 7.94 -3.30 1.49
C ARG A 31 7.60 -1.85 1.13
N TRP A 32 7.10 -1.62 -0.08
CA TRP A 32 6.65 -0.29 -0.49
C TRP A 32 5.30 0.09 0.12
N GLN A 33 4.45 -0.89 0.48
CA GLN A 33 3.23 -0.67 1.26
C GLN A 33 3.50 -0.46 2.76
N ILE A 34 4.65 -0.91 3.27
CA ILE A 34 5.16 -0.50 4.58
C ILE A 34 5.51 0.98 4.45
N ARG A 35 4.50 1.81 4.68
CA ARG A 35 4.66 3.21 4.99
C ARG A 35 5.38 3.33 6.33
N PRO A 36 6.18 4.38 6.56
CA PRO A 36 6.77 4.67 7.87
C PRO A 36 5.70 5.17 8.88
N GLU A 37 4.50 4.59 8.85
CA GLU A 37 3.44 4.77 9.84
C GLU A 37 3.41 3.61 10.85
N ASP A 38 4.49 2.81 10.90
CA ASP A 38 4.89 2.00 12.06
C ASP A 38 5.00 2.92 13.30
N GLY A 39 3.86 3.16 13.96
CA GLY A 39 3.74 3.55 15.36
C GLY A 39 4.34 4.89 15.81
N ARG A 40 4.83 5.74 14.90
CA ARG A 40 5.30 7.10 15.18
C ARG A 40 4.54 8.15 14.38
N ALA A 41 3.22 7.98 14.22
CA ALA A 41 2.34 9.12 14.03
C ALA A 41 2.17 9.79 15.39
N GLU A 42 3.11 10.68 15.71
CA GLU A 42 3.07 11.49 16.92
C GLU A 42 1.78 12.31 16.98
N ALA A 43 1.26 12.44 18.20
CA ALA A 43 0.06 13.14 18.59
C ALA A 43 -0.14 14.54 17.95
N VAL A 44 -0.95 14.60 16.90
CA VAL A 44 -1.62 15.81 16.40
C VAL A 44 -2.85 15.28 15.64
N GLU A 45 -4.10 15.64 15.89
CA GLU A 45 -4.69 16.82 16.49
C GLU A 45 -6.09 16.39 16.95
N ARG A 46 -6.27 16.19 18.27
CA ARG A 46 -7.60 16.17 18.89
C ARG A 46 -7.93 17.61 19.28
N ASP A 47 -8.13 18.49 18.30
CA ASP A 47 -8.73 19.79 18.54
C ASP A 47 -9.50 20.26 17.30
N GLN A 48 -10.68 19.69 17.11
CA GLN A 48 -11.75 20.38 16.39
C GLN A 48 -12.97 20.40 17.31
N SER A 49 -12.96 21.36 18.22
CA SER A 49 -14.13 21.82 18.94
C SER A 49 -14.00 23.33 19.17
N ILE A 50 -14.21 24.14 18.12
CA ILE A 50 -14.81 25.49 18.20
C ILE A 50 -15.71 25.69 16.97
#